data_AF-A0A0D6L493-F1
#
_entry.id   AF-A0A0D6L493-F1
#
_cell.length_a   1.000
_cell.length_b   1.000
_cell.length_c   1.000
_cell.angle_alpha   90.00
_cell.angle_beta   90.00
_cell.angle_gamma   90.00
#
_symmetry.space_group_name_H-M   'P 1'
#
loop_
_entity.id
_entity.type
_entity.pdbx_description
1 polymer ?
#
loop_
_entity_poly.entity_id
_entity_poly.type
_entity_poly.pdbx_seq_one_letter_code
_entity_poly.pdbx_strand_id
1 'polypeptide(L)'
;MMRNERRQLLDRSLIDLSREMDVDEVLLYLQGKGVFTDAVVDKVLSAGSVSAQRAAIVRAVKSRGDRAFDAFFRALLHARQSHLAELLRPLVNEDVLQTM
;
A
#
# COMPACT_ATOMS: atom_id res chain seq x y z
N MET A 1 8.52 -1.14 -13.36
CA MET A 1 7.41 -2.12 -13.26
C MET A 1 7.54 -2.87 -11.93
N MET A 2 6.46 -3.47 -11.40
CA MET A 2 6.53 -4.21 -10.13
C MET A 2 6.90 -5.66 -10.38
N ARG A 3 7.81 -6.23 -9.58
CA ARG A 3 8.17 -7.64 -9.64
C ARG A 3 6.97 -8.56 -9.36
N ASN A 4 6.94 -9.73 -10.01
CA ASN A 4 5.84 -10.68 -9.89
C ASN A 4 5.63 -11.20 -8.47
N GLU A 5 6.71 -11.48 -7.74
CA GLU A 5 6.65 -11.96 -6.35
C GLU A 5 5.96 -10.93 -5.44
N ARG A 6 6.29 -9.63 -5.60
CA ARG A 6 5.64 -8.53 -4.86
C ARG A 6 4.16 -8.41 -5.20
N ARG A 7 3.79 -8.56 -6.49
CA ARG A 7 2.38 -8.59 -6.91
C ARG A 7 1.62 -9.75 -6.27
N GLN A 8 2.22 -10.95 -6.28
CA GLN A 8 1.62 -12.15 -5.70
C GLN A 8 1.48 -12.03 -4.18
N LEU A 9 2.44 -11.44 -3.49
CA LEU A 9 2.35 -11.18 -2.06
C LEU A 9 1.19 -10.24 -1.75
N LEU A 10 1.05 -9.14 -2.49
CA LEU A 10 -0.10 -8.23 -2.35
C LEU A 10 -1.44 -8.91 -2.64
N ASP A 11 -1.49 -9.86 -3.58
CA ASP A 11 -2.71 -10.62 -3.87
C ASP A 11 -3.08 -11.57 -2.72
N ARG A 12 -2.10 -12.25 -2.13
CA ARG A 12 -2.32 -13.15 -0.97
C ARG A 12 -2.73 -12.38 0.28
N SER A 13 -2.14 -11.22 0.51
CA SER A 13 -2.43 -10.35 1.66
C SER A 13 -3.66 -9.45 1.45
N LEU A 14 -4.30 -9.47 0.27
CA LEU A 14 -5.38 -8.56 -0.06
C LEU A 14 -6.57 -8.66 0.90
N ILE A 15 -6.86 -9.87 1.39
CA ILE A 15 -7.96 -10.09 2.32
C ILE A 15 -7.73 -9.29 3.60
N ASP A 16 -6.57 -9.49 4.23
CA ASP A 16 -6.20 -8.81 5.49
C ASP A 16 -6.11 -7.29 5.29
N LEU A 17 -5.44 -6.86 4.21
CA LEU A 17 -5.31 -5.44 3.86
C LEU A 17 -6.68 -4.78 3.63
N SER A 18 -7.62 -5.46 2.97
CA SER A 18 -8.96 -4.92 2.68
C SER A 18 -9.88 -4.88 3.91
N ARG A 19 -9.55 -5.62 4.97
CA ARG A 19 -10.34 -5.72 6.20
C ARG A 19 -9.94 -4.71 7.26
N GLU A 20 -8.66 -4.35 7.33
CA GLU A 20 -8.13 -3.64 8.51
C GLU A 20 -7.39 -2.34 8.16
N MET A 21 -6.95 -2.14 6.91
CA MET A 21 -6.13 -0.99 6.54
C MET A 21 -6.81 0.36 6.82
N ASP A 22 -6.06 1.29 7.40
CA ASP A 22 -6.51 2.67 7.56
C ASP A 22 -6.39 3.38 6.21
N VAL A 23 -7.52 3.77 5.62
CA VAL A 23 -7.55 4.36 4.28
C VAL A 23 -6.94 5.75 4.30
N ASP A 24 -7.28 6.57 5.30
CA ASP A 24 -6.97 7.99 5.31
C ASP A 24 -5.48 8.20 5.55
N GLU A 25 -4.91 7.54 6.57
CA GLU A 25 -3.48 7.63 6.89
C GLU A 25 -2.59 7.08 5.76
N VAL A 26 -2.99 5.94 5.17
CA VAL A 26 -2.23 5.32 4.08
C VAL A 26 -2.30 6.17 2.81
N LEU A 27 -3.48 6.70 2.46
CA LEU A 27 -3.62 7.58 1.29
C LEU A 27 -2.82 8.86 1.46
N LEU A 28 -2.93 9.52 2.61
CA LEU A 28 -2.20 10.75 2.90
C LEU A 28 -0.69 10.53 2.79
N TYR A 29 -0.18 9.44 3.33
CA TYR A 29 1.24 9.10 3.22
C TYR A 29 1.66 8.86 1.77
N LEU A 30 0.92 8.04 1.02
CA LEU A 30 1.26 7.69 -0.36
C LEU A 30 1.17 8.91 -1.29
N GLN A 31 0.22 9.81 -1.05
CA GLN A 31 0.11 11.10 -1.75
C GLN A 31 1.28 12.02 -1.39
N GLY A 32 1.58 12.17 -0.10
CA GLY A 32 2.69 13.01 0.38
C GLY A 32 4.08 12.54 -0.08
N LYS A 33 4.24 11.23 -0.38
CA LYS A 33 5.46 10.68 -1.00
C LYS A 33 5.44 10.69 -2.54
N GLY A 34 4.41 11.29 -3.16
CA GLY A 34 4.27 11.36 -4.62
C GLY A 34 4.03 10.01 -5.30
N VAL A 35 3.65 8.98 -4.54
CA VAL A 35 3.30 7.67 -5.09
C VAL A 35 1.92 7.75 -5.74
N PHE A 36 0.97 8.37 -5.04
CA PHE A 36 -0.35 8.67 -5.57
C PHE A 36 -0.43 10.16 -5.94
N THR A 37 -1.07 10.43 -7.07
CA THR A 37 -1.46 11.78 -7.47
C THR A 37 -2.86 12.08 -6.94
N ASP A 38 -3.27 13.34 -6.93
CA ASP A 38 -4.62 13.75 -6.49
C ASP A 38 -5.71 12.98 -7.25
N ALA A 39 -5.58 12.85 -8.57
CA ALA A 39 -6.51 12.08 -9.40
C ALA A 39 -6.64 10.59 -8.99
N VAL A 40 -5.61 10.03 -8.35
CA VAL A 40 -5.60 8.63 -7.89
C VAL A 40 -6.25 8.53 -6.53
N VAL A 41 -5.98 9.50 -5.65
CA VAL A 41 -6.64 9.64 -4.35
C VAL A 41 -8.15 9.81 -4.58
N ASP A 42 -8.56 10.72 -5.45
CA ASP A 42 -9.97 10.94 -5.80
C ASP A 42 -10.64 9.66 -6.31
N LYS A 43 -9.96 8.93 -7.20
CA LYS A 43 -10.45 7.65 -7.73
C LYS A 43 -10.57 6.57 -6.65
N VAL A 44 -9.65 6.53 -5.68
CA VAL A 44 -9.74 5.60 -4.56
C VAL A 44 -10.93 5.98 -3.69
N LEU A 45 -11.06 7.24 -3.29
CA LEU A 45 -12.14 7.71 -2.42
C LEU A 45 -13.52 7.51 -3.07
N SER A 46 -13.60 7.62 -4.40
CA SER A 46 -14.82 7.36 -5.17
C SER A 46 -15.16 5.86 -5.34
N ALA A 47 -14.37 4.92 -4.83
CA ALA A 47 -14.56 3.48 -5.04
C ALA A 47 -15.78 2.87 -4.31
N GLY A 48 -16.55 3.69 -3.60
CA GLY A 48 -17.76 3.26 -2.88
C GLY A 48 -17.46 2.92 -1.42
N SER A 49 -17.56 1.65 -1.05
CA SER A 49 -17.36 1.22 0.35
C SER A 49 -15.91 1.31 0.80
N VAL A 50 -15.66 1.45 2.11
CA VAL A 50 -14.29 1.49 2.67
C VAL A 50 -13.47 0.24 2.28
N SER A 51 -14.09 -0.94 2.24
CA SER A 51 -13.41 -2.16 1.76
C SER A 51 -13.01 -2.06 0.29
N ALA A 52 -13.87 -1.47 -0.57
CA ALA A 52 -13.55 -1.22 -1.96
C ALA A 52 -12.43 -0.18 -2.13
N GLN A 53 -12.39 0.86 -1.29
CA GLN A 53 -11.30 1.84 -1.25
C GLN A 53 -9.97 1.16 -0.89
N ARG A 54 -9.95 0.31 0.16
CA ARG A 54 -8.74 -0.44 0.56
C ARG A 54 -8.24 -1.35 -0.56
N ALA A 55 -9.13 -2.07 -1.22
CA ALA A 55 -8.78 -2.89 -2.38
C ALA A 55 -8.27 -2.03 -3.55
N ALA A 56 -8.82 -0.82 -3.74
CA ALA A 56 -8.37 0.12 -4.76
C ALA A 56 -6.96 0.65 -4.47
N ILE A 57 -6.60 0.92 -3.21
CA ILE A 57 -5.22 1.29 -2.81
C ILE A 57 -4.24 0.19 -3.24
N VAL A 58 -4.52 -1.08 -2.89
CA VAL A 58 -3.62 -2.20 -3.23
C VAL A 58 -3.45 -2.33 -4.74
N ARG A 59 -4.54 -2.22 -5.51
CA ARG A 59 -4.47 -2.23 -7.00
C ARG A 59 -3.66 -1.05 -7.54
N ALA A 60 -3.81 0.13 -6.97
CA ALA A 60 -3.08 1.33 -7.36
C ALA A 60 -1.58 1.24 -7.03
N VAL A 61 -1.20 0.60 -5.92
CA VAL A 61 0.20 0.29 -5.59
C VAL A 61 0.78 -0.66 -6.63
N LYS A 62 0.07 -1.75 -6.98
CA LYS A 62 0.52 -2.74 -7.97
C LYS A 62 0.83 -2.13 -9.34
N SER A 63 0.14 -1.06 -9.75
CA SER A 63 0.37 -0.43 -11.06
C SER A 63 1.56 0.53 -11.11
N ARG A 64 2.19 0.84 -9.96
CA ARG A 64 3.22 1.90 -9.84
C ARG A 64 4.65 1.43 -9.63
N GLY A 65 4.87 0.11 -9.65
CA GLY A 65 6.21 -0.46 -9.60
C GLY A 65 6.76 -0.68 -8.20
N ASP A 66 7.99 -1.16 -8.13
CA ASP A 66 8.61 -1.63 -6.88
C ASP A 66 8.73 -0.52 -5.81
N ARG A 67 9.04 0.72 -6.21
CA ARG A 67 9.09 1.84 -5.27
C ARG A 67 7.75 2.08 -4.56
N ALA A 68 6.63 1.81 -5.22
CA ALA A 68 5.31 1.93 -4.60
C ALA A 68 5.05 0.83 -3.58
N PHE A 69 5.60 -0.37 -3.77
CA PHE A 69 5.53 -1.45 -2.78
C PHE A 69 6.25 -1.07 -1.48
N ASP A 70 7.48 -0.57 -1.61
CA ASP A 70 8.28 -0.16 -0.45
C ASP A 70 7.66 1.06 0.27
N ALA A 71 7.14 2.01 -0.49
CA ALA A 71 6.41 3.15 0.08
C ALA A 71 5.10 2.73 0.76
N PHE A 72 4.41 1.72 0.23
CA PHE A 72 3.19 1.17 0.84
C PHE A 72 3.49 0.47 2.17
N PHE A 73 4.58 -0.28 2.26
CA PHE A 73 5.06 -0.82 3.53
C PHE A 73 5.29 0.29 4.57
N ARG A 74 6.01 1.36 4.19
CA ARG A 74 6.21 2.52 5.09
C ARG A 74 4.90 3.23 5.45
N ALA A 75 3.93 3.29 4.54
CA ALA A 75 2.62 3.87 4.80
C ALA A 75 1.88 3.10 5.89
N LEU A 76 1.89 1.76 5.85
CA LEU A 76 1.28 0.91 6.87
C LEU A 76 1.95 1.12 8.24
N LEU A 77 3.27 1.29 8.28
CA LEU A 77 4.00 1.58 9.51
C LEU A 77 3.71 2.97 10.07
N HIS A 78 3.63 3.97 9.19
CA HIS A 78 3.23 5.33 9.56
C HIS A 78 1.83 5.35 10.17
N ALA A 79 0.90 4.59 9.58
CA ALA A 79 -0.46 4.38 10.10
C ALA A 79 -0.52 3.50 11.37
N ARG A 80 0.63 3.14 11.96
CA ARG A 80 0.76 2.24 13.13
C ARG A 80 0.15 0.84 12.91
N GLN A 81 0.07 0.40 11.66
CA GLN A 81 -0.46 -0.91 11.27
C GLN A 81 0.66 -1.92 11.01
N SER A 82 1.55 -2.10 11.99
CA SER A 82 2.73 -2.97 11.86
C SER A 82 2.34 -4.42 11.51
N HIS A 83 1.21 -4.92 12.02
CA HIS A 83 0.69 -6.25 11.67
C HIS A 83 0.44 -6.42 10.16
N LEU A 84 -0.06 -5.40 9.46
CA LEU A 84 -0.22 -5.41 8.01
C LEU A 84 1.11 -5.21 7.28
N ALA A 85 2.00 -4.39 7.84
CA ALA A 85 3.31 -4.15 7.26
C ALA A 85 4.17 -5.43 7.24
N GLU A 86 4.12 -6.23 8.32
CA GLU A 86 4.85 -7.50 8.40
C GLU A 86 4.43 -8.50 7.32
N LEU A 87 3.20 -8.41 6.79
CA LEU A 87 2.77 -9.23 5.64
C LEU A 87 3.62 -8.96 4.39
N LEU A 88 4.14 -7.74 4.23
CA LEU A 88 4.90 -7.30 3.07
C LEU A 88 6.41 -7.44 3.26
N ARG A 89 6.87 -7.42 4.52
CA ARG A 89 8.27 -7.40 4.92
C ARG A 89 9.18 -8.40 4.19
N PRO A 90 8.77 -9.66 3.90
CA PRO A 90 9.64 -10.62 3.21
C PRO A 90 10.16 -10.17 1.84
N LEU A 91 9.48 -9.22 1.18
CA LEU A 91 9.87 -8.71 -0.14
C LEU A 91 10.18 -7.21 -0.14
N VAL A 92 10.22 -6.55 1.01
CA VAL A 92 10.68 -5.15 1.15
C VAL A 92 12.19 -5.11 0.95
N ASN A 93 12.70 -4.07 0.30
CA ASN A 93 14.14 -3.95 0.11
C ASN A 93 14.87 -3.67 1.44
N GLU A 94 16.07 -4.23 1.62
CA GLU A 94 16.86 -4.09 2.86
C GLU A 94 17.19 -2.64 3.21
N ASP A 95 17.45 -1.78 2.22
CA ASP A 95 17.69 -0.35 2.42
C ASP A 95 16.48 0.34 3.07
N VAL A 96 15.27 -0.11 2.73
CA VAL A 96 14.03 0.42 3.30
C VAL A 96 13.90 0.01 4.77
N LEU A 97 14.31 -1.23 5.11
CA LEU A 97 14.27 -1.75 6.48
C LEU A 97 15.31 -1.10 7.39
N GLN A 98 16.48 -0.73 6.87
CA GLN A 98 17.55 -0.08 7.65
C GLN A 98 17.28 1.40 7.96
N THR A 99 16.41 2.04 7.19
CA THR A 99 16.00 3.45 7.37
C THR A 99 14.79 3.63 8.29
N MET A 100 14.40 2.57 9.00
CA MET A 100 13.26 2.56 9.92
C MET A 100 13.64 2.92 11.36
#